data_AF-X1JR30-F1
#
_entry.id   AF-X1JR30-F1
#
_cell.length_a   1.000
_cell.length_b   1.000
_cell.length_c   1.000
_cell.angle_alpha   90.00
_cell.angle_beta   90.00
_cell.angle_gamma   90.00
#
_symmetry.space_group_name_H-M   'P 1'
#
loop_
_entity.id
_entity.type
_entity.pdbx_description
1 polymer ?
#
loop_
_entity_poly.entity_id
_entity_poly.type
_entity_poly.pdbx_seq_one_letter_code
_entity_poly.pdbx_strand_id
1 'polypeptide(L)'
;MVFFRVVDPEASVVKVLDHIRATSQISQTTVRNVLGQSELDELLTQREKLNQSLTKIIDEHTDPWGVKVSTVEIKEVELAEEMKRMMAAQAEAERERRAKIIHADGEFQASERLAQAGAIIAKEPVTLQLRYLQTLTEIATERNSTLIFPLPIDLITMFMKK
;
A
#
# COMPACT_ATOMS: atom_id res chain seq x y z
N MET A 1 14.05 -22.52 4.02
CA MET A 1 14.84 -23.69 3.56
C MET A 1 15.99 -23.18 2.71
N VAL A 2 17.16 -23.82 2.83
CA VAL A 2 18.37 -23.40 2.12
C VAL A 2 18.90 -24.61 1.37
N PHE A 3 19.04 -24.50 0.06
CA PHE A 3 19.68 -25.49 -0.79
C PHE A 3 21.09 -25.02 -1.10
N PHE A 4 22.08 -25.85 -0.76
CA PHE A 4 23.48 -25.54 -0.99
C PHE A 4 24.24 -26.79 -1.42
N ARG A 5 25.41 -26.57 -2.02
CA ARG A 5 26.35 -27.64 -2.39
C ARG A 5 27.76 -27.22 -2.01
N VAL A 6 28.58 -28.19 -1.64
CA VAL A 6 30.01 -27.97 -1.42
C VAL A 6 30.70 -27.91 -2.78
N VAL A 7 31.44 -26.82 -3.03
CA VAL A 7 32.23 -26.60 -4.24
C VAL A 7 33.72 -26.81 -3.95
N ASP A 8 34.17 -26.42 -2.75
CA ASP A 8 35.53 -26.65 -2.28
C ASP A 8 35.49 -27.48 -0.98
N PRO A 9 35.70 -28.81 -1.08
CA PRO A 9 35.69 -29.71 0.08
C PRO A 9 36.77 -29.38 1.11
N GLU A 10 37.95 -28.91 0.68
CA GLU A 10 39.04 -28.58 1.58
C GLU A 10 38.67 -27.36 2.45
N ALA A 11 38.18 -26.29 1.82
CA ALA A 11 37.68 -25.12 2.53
C ALA A 11 36.54 -25.48 3.51
N SER A 12 35.65 -26.40 3.13
CA SER A 12 34.47 -26.79 3.94
C SER A 12 34.81 -27.54 5.23
N VAL A 13 36.04 -28.05 5.34
CA VAL A 13 36.54 -28.79 6.51
C VAL A 13 37.59 -27.98 7.28
N VAL A 14 38.43 -27.22 6.57
CA VAL A 14 39.56 -26.50 7.18
C VAL A 14 39.13 -25.13 7.73
N LYS A 15 38.23 -24.42 7.03
CA LYS A 15 37.89 -23.03 7.38
C LYS A 15 36.71 -22.90 8.33
N VAL A 16 35.96 -23.98 8.54
CA VAL A 16 34.82 -24.01 9.44
C VAL A 16 34.66 -25.40 10.06
N LEU A 17 34.33 -25.44 11.34
CA LEU A 17 34.24 -26.69 12.11
C LEU A 17 33.08 -27.58 11.65
N ASP A 18 31.95 -26.96 11.28
CA ASP A 18 30.75 -27.63 10.76
C ASP A 18 30.05 -26.67 9.78
N HIS A 19 30.33 -26.83 8.48
CA HIS A 19 29.79 -25.96 7.44
C HIS A 19 28.25 -26.04 7.36
N ILE A 20 27.65 -27.18 7.71
CA ILE A 20 26.18 -27.36 7.69
C ILE A 20 25.55 -26.50 8.79
N ARG A 21 26.05 -26.62 10.04
CA ARG A 21 25.55 -25.82 11.16
C ARG A 21 25.83 -24.34 10.96
N ALA A 22 27.04 -23.98 10.52
CA ALA A 22 27.42 -22.59 10.32
C ALA A 22 26.54 -21.92 9.24
N THR A 23 26.30 -22.60 8.12
CA THR A 23 25.39 -22.13 7.06
C THR A 23 23.97 -21.96 7.58
N SER A 24 23.47 -22.91 8.39
CA SER A 24 22.13 -22.79 9.00
C SER A 24 22.03 -21.59 9.94
N GLN A 25 23.04 -21.32 10.77
CA GLN A 25 23.04 -20.20 11.71
C GLN A 25 23.08 -18.84 10.99
N ILE A 26 23.95 -18.69 9.99
CA ILE A 26 23.99 -17.49 9.15
C ILE A 26 22.64 -17.29 8.47
N SER A 27 22.09 -18.34 7.88
CA SER A 27 20.79 -18.27 7.21
C SER A 27 19.68 -17.79 8.15
N GLN A 28 19.62 -18.30 9.38
CA GLN A 28 18.63 -17.86 10.38
C GLN A 28 18.81 -16.39 10.77
N THR A 29 20.06 -15.96 10.96
CA THR A 29 20.38 -14.58 11.35
C THR A 29 20.06 -13.61 10.23
N THR A 30 20.45 -13.94 8.99
CA THR A 30 20.16 -13.14 7.80
C THR A 30 18.67 -13.04 7.53
N VAL A 31 17.94 -14.16 7.62
CA VAL A 31 16.47 -14.16 7.48
C VAL A 31 15.84 -13.25 8.53
N ARG A 32 16.22 -13.37 9.81
CA ARG A 32 15.69 -12.49 10.87
C ARG A 32 15.96 -11.02 10.60
N ASN A 33 17.17 -10.67 10.18
CA ASN A 33 17.55 -9.29 9.91
C ASN A 33 16.78 -8.69 8.72
N VAL A 34 16.70 -9.42 7.61
CA VAL A 34 15.99 -8.95 6.41
C VAL A 34 14.49 -8.82 6.69
N LEU A 35 13.89 -9.80 7.36
CA LEU A 35 12.47 -9.74 7.72
C LEU A 35 12.14 -8.62 8.70
N GLY A 36 13.08 -8.22 9.57
CA GLY A 36 12.90 -7.09 10.48
C GLY A 36 13.07 -5.72 9.84
N GLN A 37 13.73 -5.65 8.70
CA GLN A 37 13.92 -4.40 7.95
C GLN A 37 12.87 -4.21 6.85
N SER A 38 12.25 -5.30 6.38
CA SER A 38 11.21 -5.24 5.34
C SER A 38 9.82 -4.94 5.90
N GLU A 39 9.05 -4.17 5.13
CA GLU A 39 7.64 -3.92 5.43
C GLU A 39 6.80 -5.19 5.19
N LEU A 40 5.69 -5.35 5.92
CA LEU A 40 4.80 -6.51 5.78
C LEU A 40 4.30 -6.68 4.33
N ASP A 41 4.04 -5.57 3.64
CA ASP A 41 3.59 -5.59 2.25
C ASP A 41 4.65 -6.19 1.32
N GLU A 42 5.93 -5.84 1.51
CA GLU A 42 7.03 -6.43 0.74
C GLU A 42 7.17 -7.93 0.99
N LEU A 43 6.95 -8.39 2.22
CA LEU A 43 6.99 -9.82 2.57
C LEU A 43 5.89 -10.63 1.86
N LEU A 44 4.75 -10.01 1.59
CA LEU A 44 3.59 -10.64 0.96
C LEU A 44 3.63 -10.53 -0.58
N THR A 45 4.02 -9.37 -1.12
CA THR A 45 3.99 -9.09 -2.56
C THR A 45 5.32 -9.33 -3.28
N GLN A 46 6.47 -9.19 -2.61
CA GLN A 46 7.80 -9.22 -3.23
C GLN A 46 8.65 -10.42 -2.78
N ARG A 47 8.02 -11.59 -2.58
CA ARG A 47 8.70 -12.81 -2.12
C ARG A 47 9.91 -13.20 -2.97
N GLU A 48 9.81 -13.07 -4.28
CA GLU A 48 10.90 -13.49 -5.18
C GLU A 48 12.13 -12.59 -5.05
N LYS A 49 11.93 -11.27 -4.94
CA LYS A 49 12.99 -10.30 -4.68
C LYS A 49 13.66 -10.56 -3.32
N LEU A 50 12.87 -10.88 -2.29
CA LEU A 50 13.38 -11.26 -0.97
C LEU A 50 14.22 -12.53 -1.02
N ASN A 51 13.73 -13.58 -1.70
CA ASN A 51 14.46 -14.84 -1.86
C ASN A 51 15.80 -14.62 -2.60
N GLN A 52 15.82 -13.76 -3.63
CA GLN A 52 17.05 -13.41 -4.35
C GLN A 52 18.04 -12.66 -3.46
N SER A 53 17.58 -11.66 -2.71
CA SER A 53 18.43 -10.91 -1.76
C SER A 53 18.98 -11.83 -0.67
N LEU A 54 18.16 -12.70 -0.10
CA LEU A 54 18.59 -13.68 0.90
C LEU A 54 19.61 -14.65 0.32
N THR A 55 19.37 -15.18 -0.88
CA THR A 55 20.30 -16.08 -1.56
C THR A 55 21.65 -15.40 -1.75
N LYS A 56 21.66 -14.16 -2.25
CA LYS A 56 22.89 -13.39 -2.46
C LYS A 56 23.68 -13.18 -1.16
N ILE A 57 23.02 -12.70 -0.10
CA ILE A 57 23.68 -12.39 1.17
C ILE A 57 24.24 -13.67 1.81
N ILE A 58 23.46 -14.74 1.83
CA ILE A 58 23.90 -16.00 2.44
C ILE A 58 25.04 -16.62 1.63
N ASP A 59 24.96 -16.60 0.30
CA ASP A 59 26.02 -17.11 -0.59
C ASP A 59 27.35 -16.36 -0.39
N GLU A 60 27.32 -15.02 -0.32
CA GLU A 60 28.51 -14.19 -0.04
C GLU A 60 29.16 -14.54 1.31
N HIS A 61 28.36 -14.89 2.32
CA HIS A 61 28.86 -15.30 3.63
C HIS A 61 29.37 -16.74 3.67
N THR A 62 28.85 -17.64 2.82
CA THR A 62 29.24 -19.06 2.79
C THR A 62 30.35 -19.37 1.80
N ASP A 63 30.61 -18.48 0.83
CA ASP A 63 31.69 -18.57 -0.15
C ASP A 63 33.08 -18.85 0.49
N PRO A 64 33.48 -18.18 1.61
CA PRO A 64 34.75 -18.46 2.26
C PRO A 64 34.89 -19.92 2.72
N TRP A 65 33.78 -20.60 3.01
CA TRP A 65 33.74 -22.00 3.46
C TRP A 65 33.67 -23.00 2.31
N GLY A 66 33.74 -22.55 1.06
CA GLY A 66 33.63 -23.45 -0.09
C GLY A 66 32.22 -23.98 -0.32
N VAL A 67 31.20 -23.30 0.21
CA VAL A 67 29.79 -23.68 0.08
C VAL A 67 29.07 -22.69 -0.81
N LYS A 68 28.45 -23.19 -1.88
CA LYS A 68 27.62 -22.41 -2.81
C LYS A 68 26.15 -22.59 -2.49
N VAL A 69 25.45 -21.50 -2.25
CA VAL A 69 23.99 -21.49 -2.03
C VAL A 69 23.29 -21.37 -3.38
N SER A 70 22.39 -22.31 -3.65
CA SER A 70 21.64 -22.34 -4.92
C SER A 70 20.31 -21.61 -4.81
N THR A 71 19.57 -21.84 -3.72
CA THR A 71 18.25 -21.23 -3.53
C THR A 71 17.91 -21.15 -2.05
N VAL A 72 17.35 -20.01 -1.65
CA VAL A 72 16.77 -19.78 -0.33
C VAL A 72 15.28 -19.52 -0.48
N GLU A 73 14.47 -20.33 0.20
CA GLU A 73 13.02 -20.18 0.22
C GLU A 73 12.53 -19.89 1.64
N ILE A 74 11.78 -18.80 1.79
CA ILE A 74 11.02 -18.52 3.00
C ILE A 74 9.78 -19.42 2.99
N LYS A 75 9.68 -20.37 3.95
CA LYS A 75 8.49 -21.22 4.13
C LYS A 75 7.47 -20.53 5.04
N GLU A 76 7.35 -21.00 6.27
CA GLU A 76 6.62 -20.34 7.33
C GLU A 76 7.64 -19.68 8.24
N VAL A 77 7.59 -18.36 8.33
CA VAL A 77 8.33 -17.65 9.35
C VAL A 77 7.47 -17.70 10.60
N GLU A 78 7.86 -18.52 11.56
CA GLU A 78 7.40 -18.34 12.93
C GLU A 78 8.07 -17.07 13.48
N LEU A 79 7.46 -15.93 13.17
CA LEU A 79 7.83 -14.66 13.78
C LEU A 79 7.55 -14.75 15.28
N ALA A 80 8.47 -14.22 16.09
CA ALA A 80 8.20 -14.05 17.51
C ALA A 80 6.93 -13.21 17.69
N GLU A 81 6.09 -13.56 18.66
CA GLU A 81 4.78 -12.93 18.83
C GLU A 81 4.88 -11.42 19.07
N GLU A 82 5.92 -10.99 19.78
CA GLU A 82 6.26 -9.59 19.99
C GLU A 82 6.52 -8.85 18.66
N MET A 83 7.27 -9.47 17.74
CA MET A 83 7.60 -8.89 16.44
C MET A 83 6.36 -8.78 15.55
N LYS A 84 5.49 -9.80 15.53
CA LYS A 84 4.20 -9.72 14.79
C LYS A 84 3.37 -8.54 15.27
N ARG A 85 3.28 -8.34 16.59
CA ARG A 85 2.52 -7.23 17.17
C ARG A 85 3.09 -5.88 16.79
N MET A 86 4.41 -5.72 16.86
CA MET A 86 5.07 -4.47 16.48
C MET A 86 4.91 -4.17 14.98
N MET A 87 5.09 -5.18 14.12
CA MET A 87 4.91 -5.04 12.68
C MET A 87 3.45 -4.72 12.33
N ALA A 88 2.47 -5.37 12.97
CA ALA A 88 1.06 -5.09 12.77
C ALA A 88 0.70 -3.65 13.18
N ALA A 89 1.21 -3.18 14.33
CA ALA A 89 0.99 -1.81 14.78
C ALA A 89 1.62 -0.78 13.83
N GLN A 90 2.83 -1.05 13.34
CA GLN A 90 3.49 -0.20 12.34
C GLN A 90 2.73 -0.18 11.01
N ALA A 91 2.29 -1.34 10.52
CA ALA A 91 1.54 -1.47 9.28
C ALA A 91 0.21 -0.72 9.34
N GLU A 92 -0.51 -0.82 10.46
CA GLU A 92 -1.77 -0.08 10.66
C GLU A 92 -1.52 1.44 10.68
N ALA A 93 -0.49 1.90 11.38
CA ALA A 93 -0.15 3.32 11.44
C ALA A 93 0.21 3.90 10.06
N GLU A 94 1.02 3.21 9.27
CA GLU A 94 1.36 3.67 7.91
C GLU A 94 0.15 3.60 6.97
N ARG A 95 -0.72 2.60 7.13
CA ARG A 95 -1.97 2.50 6.37
C ARG A 95 -2.92 3.65 6.68
N GLU A 96 -3.09 3.99 7.96
CA GLU A 96 -3.91 5.12 8.38
C GLU A 96 -3.31 6.45 7.87
N ARG A 97 -1.98 6.61 7.94
CA ARG A 97 -1.28 7.78 7.40
C ARG A 97 -1.51 7.93 5.90
N ARG A 98 -1.31 6.87 5.13
CA ARG A 98 -1.54 6.87 3.67
C ARG A 98 -3.01 7.15 3.35
N ALA A 99 -3.95 6.55 4.08
CA ALA A 99 -5.38 6.80 3.89
C ALA A 99 -5.73 8.28 4.09
N LYS A 100 -5.20 8.94 5.15
CA LYS A 100 -5.41 10.37 5.39
C LYS A 100 -4.87 11.25 4.27
N ILE A 101 -3.69 10.93 3.74
CA ILE A 101 -3.09 11.69 2.63
C ILE A 101 -3.94 11.54 1.36
N ILE A 102 -4.32 10.31 1.01
CA ILE A 102 -5.15 10.05 -0.17
C ILE A 102 -6.51 10.75 -0.04
N HIS A 103 -7.10 10.73 1.15
CA HIS A 103 -8.37 11.40 1.41
C HIS A 103 -8.24 12.92 1.25
N ALA A 104 -7.24 13.53 1.88
CA ALA A 104 -6.99 14.96 1.77
C ALA A 104 -6.69 15.40 0.33
N ASP A 105 -5.92 14.62 -0.42
CA ASP A 105 -5.65 14.89 -1.83
C ASP A 105 -6.92 14.76 -2.69
N GLY A 106 -7.74 13.74 -2.42
CA GLY A 106 -9.05 13.58 -3.05
C GLY A 106 -10.00 14.75 -2.77
N GLU A 107 -10.05 15.23 -1.52
CA GLU A 107 -10.85 16.40 -1.14
C GLU A 107 -10.34 17.68 -1.83
N PHE A 108 -9.02 17.86 -1.92
CA PHE A 108 -8.42 18.99 -2.62
C PHE A 108 -8.77 18.98 -4.10
N GLN A 109 -8.58 17.85 -4.79
CA GLN A 109 -8.93 17.70 -6.21
C GLN A 109 -10.44 17.93 -6.44
N ALA A 110 -11.29 17.38 -5.57
CA ALA A 110 -12.74 17.61 -5.66
C ALA A 110 -13.10 19.08 -5.50
N SER A 111 -12.52 19.76 -4.51
CA SER A 111 -12.74 21.18 -4.26
C SER A 111 -12.29 22.06 -5.43
N GLU A 112 -11.13 21.75 -6.02
CA GLU A 112 -10.62 22.46 -7.19
C GLU A 112 -11.58 22.33 -8.39
N ARG A 113 -12.05 21.11 -8.67
CA ARG A 113 -13.00 20.85 -9.76
C ARG A 113 -14.34 21.55 -9.53
N LEU A 114 -14.82 21.57 -8.29
CA LEU A 114 -16.05 22.29 -7.92
C LEU A 114 -15.89 23.80 -8.09
N ALA A 115 -14.74 24.36 -7.71
CA ALA A 115 -14.45 25.79 -7.91
C ALA A 115 -14.40 26.15 -9.41
N GLN A 116 -13.75 25.33 -10.23
CA GLN A 116 -13.73 25.50 -11.69
C GLN A 116 -15.15 25.43 -12.29
N ALA A 117 -15.94 24.44 -11.87
CA ALA A 117 -17.33 24.33 -12.30
C ALA A 117 -18.16 25.56 -11.88
N GLY A 118 -17.96 26.07 -10.66
CA GLY A 118 -18.60 27.29 -10.17
C GLY A 118 -18.23 28.52 -11.00
N ALA A 119 -16.96 28.67 -11.38
CA ALA A 119 -16.51 29.77 -12.24
C ALA A 119 -17.14 29.72 -13.64
N ILE A 120 -17.26 28.51 -14.22
CA ILE A 120 -17.96 28.31 -15.51
C ILE A 120 -19.44 28.67 -15.37
N ILE A 121 -20.07 28.26 -14.27
CA ILE A 121 -21.49 28.56 -14.01
C ILE A 121 -21.74 30.06 -13.87
N ALA A 122 -20.86 30.76 -13.16
CA ALA A 122 -20.95 32.21 -13.00
C ALA A 122 -20.78 32.96 -14.33
N LYS A 123 -19.99 32.41 -15.26
CA LYS A 123 -19.77 32.98 -16.60
C LYS A 123 -20.98 32.79 -17.52
N GLU A 124 -21.66 31.65 -17.44
CA GLU A 124 -22.75 31.28 -18.35
C GLU A 124 -24.05 31.02 -17.57
N PRO A 125 -24.95 32.01 -17.43
CA PRO A 125 -26.17 31.90 -16.60
C PRO A 125 -27.11 30.75 -17.01
N VAL A 126 -27.08 30.32 -18.28
CA VAL A 126 -27.88 29.21 -18.81
C VAL A 126 -27.52 27.87 -18.14
N THR A 127 -26.29 27.73 -17.64
CA THR A 127 -25.83 26.50 -16.97
C THR A 127 -26.56 26.23 -15.65
N LEU A 128 -26.96 27.27 -14.90
CA LEU A 128 -27.80 27.14 -13.70
C LEU A 128 -29.18 26.56 -14.03
N GLN A 129 -29.78 26.99 -15.14
CA GLN A 129 -31.06 26.44 -15.60
C GLN A 129 -30.92 24.99 -16.02
N LEU A 130 -29.86 24.61 -16.75
CA LEU A 130 -29.60 23.22 -17.11
C LEU A 130 -29.39 22.34 -15.88
N ARG A 131 -28.63 22.83 -14.89
CA ARG A 131 -28.42 22.12 -13.62
C ARG A 131 -29.72 22.00 -12.83
N TYR A 132 -30.56 23.03 -12.80
CA TYR A 132 -31.89 22.96 -12.20
C TYR A 132 -32.76 21.89 -12.88
N LEU A 133 -32.80 21.86 -14.22
CA LEU A 133 -33.52 20.83 -14.97
C LEU A 133 -32.97 19.42 -14.70
N GLN A 134 -31.64 19.26 -14.61
CA GLN A 134 -31.01 17.99 -14.24
C GLN A 134 -31.42 17.53 -12.84
N THR A 135 -31.39 18.42 -11.85
CA THR A 135 -31.84 18.10 -10.48
C THR A 135 -33.32 17.71 -10.45
N LEU A 136 -34.17 18.36 -11.25
CA LEU A 136 -35.57 17.98 -11.38
C LEU A 136 -35.74 16.58 -11.99
N THR A 137 -34.93 16.23 -13.00
CA THR A 137 -34.97 14.87 -13.56
C THR A 137 -34.47 13.83 -12.56
N GLU A 138 -33.39 14.09 -11.82
CA GLU A 138 -32.87 13.18 -10.78
C GLU A 138 -33.91 12.92 -9.69
N ILE A 139 -34.53 13.98 -9.18
CA ILE A 139 -35.62 13.91 -8.18
C ILE A 139 -36.84 13.16 -8.76
N ALA A 140 -37.18 13.34 -10.04
CA ALA A 140 -38.28 12.62 -10.67
C ALA A 140 -38.01 11.11 -10.82
N THR A 141 -36.73 10.71 -10.96
CA THR A 141 -36.32 9.30 -10.96
C THR A 141 -36.33 8.67 -9.57
N GLU A 142 -35.99 9.41 -8.51
CA GLU A 142 -36.12 8.95 -7.14
C GLU A 142 -37.60 9.00 -6.71
N ARG A 143 -38.27 7.84 -6.69
CA ARG A 143 -39.69 7.68 -6.31
C ARG A 143 -39.96 8.09 -4.84
N ASN A 144 -39.93 9.37 -4.50
CA ASN A 144 -40.22 9.87 -3.16
C ASN A 144 -41.39 10.87 -3.19
N SER A 145 -42.40 10.66 -2.34
CA SER A 145 -43.74 11.30 -2.44
C SER A 145 -43.80 12.76 -1.94
N THR A 146 -42.65 13.38 -1.65
CA THR A 146 -42.58 14.73 -1.08
C THR A 146 -41.70 15.61 -1.96
N LEU A 147 -42.34 16.37 -2.84
CA LEU A 147 -41.70 17.37 -3.71
C LEU A 147 -41.39 18.64 -2.90
N ILE A 148 -40.14 18.79 -2.47
CA ILE A 148 -39.64 20.07 -1.93
C ILE A 148 -39.14 20.90 -3.11
N PHE A 149 -39.88 21.95 -3.46
CA PHE A 149 -39.52 22.90 -4.51
C PHE A 149 -38.70 24.05 -3.93
N PRO A 150 -37.37 24.12 -4.17
CA PRO A 150 -36.62 25.35 -3.93
C PRO A 150 -36.98 26.36 -5.02
N LEU A 151 -37.79 27.36 -4.67
CA LEU A 151 -38.10 28.47 -5.57
C LEU A 151 -36.92 29.45 -5.60
N PRO A 152 -36.41 29.83 -6.80
CA PRO A 152 -35.39 30.86 -6.93
C PRO A 152 -35.89 32.18 -6.33
N ILE A 153 -35.07 32.81 -5.49
CA ILE A 153 -35.41 34.08 -4.83
C ILE A 153 -35.69 35.19 -5.87
N ASP A 154 -35.06 35.10 -7.05
CA ASP A 154 -35.28 36.01 -8.18
C ASP A 154 -36.73 35.99 -8.70
N LEU A 155 -37.41 34.83 -8.67
CA LEU A 155 -38.81 34.72 -9.03
C LEU A 155 -39.71 35.37 -7.98
N ILE A 156 -39.37 35.21 -6.70
CA ILE A 156 -40.14 35.79 -5.58
C ILE A 156 -40.03 37.32 -5.60
N THR A 157 -38.84 37.87 -5.88
CA THR A 157 -38.64 39.33 -5.95
C THR A 157 -39.43 39.99 -7.09
N MET A 158 -39.70 39.29 -8.19
CA MET A 158 -40.55 39.78 -9.29
C MET A 158 -42.02 39.93 -8.88
N PHE A 159 -42.50 39.13 -7.91
CA PHE A 159 -43.86 39.25 -7.35
C PHE A 159 -43.92 40.18 -6.11
N MET A 160 -42.78 40.50 -5.49
CA MET A 160 -42.69 41.40 -4.34
C MET A 160 -42.38 42.87 -4.67
N LYS A 161 -41.84 43.15 -5.87
CA LYS A 161 -41.75 44.53 -6.37
C LYS A 161 -43.11 44.98 -6.90
N LYS A 162 -43.83 45.72 -6.06
CA LYS A 162 -45.00 46.52 -6.44
C LYS A 162 -44.56 47.93 -6.83
#